data_AF-T0YGU1-F1
#
_entry.id   AF-T0YGU1-F1
#
_cell.length_a   1.000
_cell.length_b   1.000
_cell.length_c   1.000
_cell.angle_alpha   90.00
_cell.angle_beta   90.00
_cell.angle_gamma   90.00
#
_symmetry.space_group_name_H-M   'P 1'
#
loop_
_entity.id
_entity.type
_entity.pdbx_description
1 polymer ?
#
loop_
_entity_poly.entity_id
_entity_poly.type
_entity_poly.pdbx_seq_one_letter_code
_entity_poly.pdbx_strand_id
1 'polypeptide(L)'
;MALEINPELDIEIFPKGVNKENLPDFFTGVDLYIDGLDFFAFSARQATFGMCEKLGIPATTAAPLGMGASLLNFIPGQMTFEEYFGWGNLSDDEKGLLFLLGLAPARLHFNYLVDPTAVNLEEHRGPSTIMACQICAGMAATEALKILLNRGKVLAAPRGL
;
A
#
# COMPACT_ATOMS: atom_id res chain seq x y z
N MET A 1 10.89 -18.70 -6.34
CA MET A 1 10.92 -17.23 -6.63
C MET A 1 10.09 -16.89 -7.87
N ALA A 2 9.78 -15.61 -8.15
CA ALA A 2 8.88 -15.23 -9.27
C ALA A 2 9.28 -15.84 -10.64
N LEU A 3 10.58 -15.91 -10.94
CA LEU A 3 11.12 -16.53 -12.16
C LEU A 3 10.91 -18.06 -12.25
N GLU A 4 10.68 -18.74 -11.11
CA GLU A 4 10.30 -20.16 -11.12
C GLU A 4 8.84 -20.36 -11.55
N ILE A 5 8.00 -19.32 -11.44
CA ILE A 5 6.60 -19.33 -11.88
C ILE A 5 6.52 -18.93 -13.35
N ASN A 6 7.18 -17.84 -13.73
CA ASN A 6 7.26 -17.37 -15.11
C ASN A 6 8.70 -16.96 -15.45
N PRO A 7 9.43 -17.78 -16.25
CA PRO A 7 10.82 -17.49 -16.61
C PRO A 7 10.97 -16.35 -17.61
N GLU A 8 9.88 -15.86 -18.22
CA GLU A 8 9.89 -14.75 -19.17
C GLU A 8 9.75 -13.37 -18.50
N LEU A 9 9.63 -13.33 -17.17
CA LEU A 9 9.56 -12.06 -16.45
C LEU A 9 10.87 -11.27 -16.59
N ASP A 10 10.74 -9.98 -16.91
CA ASP A 10 11.81 -9.02 -16.75
C ASP A 10 11.69 -8.38 -15.36
N ILE A 11 12.72 -8.51 -14.53
CA ILE A 11 12.70 -8.07 -13.13
C ILE A 11 13.92 -7.20 -12.87
N GLU A 12 13.66 -5.91 -12.66
CA GLU A 12 14.65 -4.98 -12.14
C GLU A 12 14.57 -4.92 -10.61
N ILE A 13 15.71 -5.10 -9.94
CA ILE A 13 15.80 -5.09 -8.48
C ILE A 13 16.51 -3.82 -8.04
N PHE A 14 15.92 -3.12 -7.08
CA PHE A 14 16.51 -1.97 -6.40
C PHE A 14 17.07 -2.41 -5.03
N PRO A 15 18.31 -2.92 -4.94
CA PRO A 15 18.83 -3.54 -3.71
C PRO A 15 18.98 -2.58 -2.52
N LYS A 16 18.98 -1.27 -2.79
CA LYS A 16 19.01 -0.22 -1.75
C LYS A 16 17.61 0.23 -1.32
N GLY A 17 16.56 -0.49 -1.74
CA GLY A 17 15.18 -0.07 -1.60
C GLY A 17 14.86 1.16 -2.47
N VAL A 18 13.68 1.74 -2.25
CA VAL A 18 13.24 2.96 -2.92
C VAL A 18 13.51 4.15 -1.98
N ASN A 19 14.24 5.15 -2.48
CA ASN A 19 14.68 6.33 -1.74
C ASN A 19 14.66 7.55 -2.67
N LYS A 20 14.99 8.73 -2.13
CA LYS A 20 14.90 9.99 -2.88
C LYS A 20 15.85 10.01 -4.09
N GLU A 21 16.98 9.34 -3.98
CA GLU A 21 18.04 9.33 -4.97
C GLU A 21 17.68 8.48 -6.19
N ASN A 22 16.95 7.36 -5.99
CA ASN A 22 16.58 6.43 -7.07
C ASN A 22 15.09 6.45 -7.44
N LEU A 23 14.28 7.28 -6.78
CA LEU A 23 12.84 7.39 -7.06
C LEU A 23 12.53 7.66 -8.54
N PRO A 24 13.22 8.58 -9.24
CA PRO A 24 12.94 8.82 -10.66
C PRO A 24 13.18 7.57 -11.53
N ASP A 25 14.28 6.86 -11.28
CA ASP A 25 14.62 5.63 -12.02
C ASP A 25 13.59 4.53 -11.73
N PHE A 26 13.17 4.39 -10.46
CA PHE A 26 12.15 3.42 -10.03
C PHE A 26 10.80 3.59 -10.75
N PHE A 27 10.48 4.80 -11.21
CA PHE A 27 9.24 5.10 -11.93
C PHE A 27 9.40 5.10 -13.47
N THR A 28 10.57 4.77 -13.99
CA THR A 28 10.80 4.72 -15.45
C THR A 28 9.99 3.59 -16.08
N GLY A 29 9.05 3.95 -16.96
CA GLY A 29 8.22 2.96 -17.68
C GLY A 29 7.16 2.27 -16.80
N VAL A 30 6.83 2.83 -15.64
CA VAL A 30 5.84 2.24 -14.72
C VAL A 30 4.41 2.65 -15.11
N ASP A 31 3.55 1.66 -15.34
CA ASP A 31 2.11 1.88 -15.63
C ASP A 31 1.22 1.80 -14.37
N LEU A 32 1.71 1.19 -13.28
CA LEU A 32 0.99 0.99 -12.03
C LEU A 32 1.99 0.82 -10.87
N TYR A 33 1.72 1.49 -9.76
CA TYR A 33 2.43 1.29 -8.51
C TYR A 33 1.63 0.41 -7.54
N ILE A 34 2.27 -0.63 -7.00
CA ILE A 34 1.74 -1.42 -5.89
C ILE A 34 2.56 -1.11 -4.64
N ASP A 35 1.91 -0.55 -3.62
CA ASP A 35 2.52 -0.28 -2.33
C ASP A 35 2.68 -1.57 -1.54
N GLY A 36 3.91 -2.09 -1.52
CA GLY A 36 4.36 -3.18 -0.66
C GLY A 36 5.37 -2.71 0.39
N LEU A 37 5.40 -1.41 0.72
CA LEU A 37 6.33 -0.88 1.72
C LEU A 37 5.90 -1.34 3.13
N ASP A 38 6.88 -1.46 4.02
CA ASP A 38 6.61 -1.70 5.44
C ASP A 38 5.72 -0.58 6.03
N PHE A 39 4.94 -0.89 7.06
CA PHE A 39 3.99 0.05 7.67
C PHE A 39 4.66 1.38 8.05
N PHE A 40 5.86 1.32 8.66
CA PHE A 40 6.56 2.49 9.18
C PHE A 40 7.43 3.23 8.15
N ALA A 41 7.43 2.79 6.90
CA ALA A 41 8.17 3.43 5.80
C ALA A 41 7.49 4.73 5.30
N PHE A 42 7.10 5.63 6.20
CA PHE A 42 6.28 6.81 5.90
C PHE A 42 6.93 7.75 4.89
N SER A 43 8.22 8.03 5.04
CA SER A 43 8.95 8.93 4.13
C SER A 43 9.03 8.38 2.71
N ALA A 44 9.31 7.08 2.55
CA ALA A 44 9.31 6.41 1.27
C ALA A 44 7.90 6.38 0.66
N ARG A 45 6.88 6.06 1.46
CA ARG A 45 5.48 6.02 1.01
C ARG A 45 4.98 7.38 0.55
N GLN A 46 5.23 8.44 1.31
CA GLN A 46 4.84 9.79 0.93
C GLN A 46 5.53 10.22 -0.39
N ALA A 47 6.80 9.85 -0.56
CA ALA A 47 7.54 10.13 -1.78
C ALA A 47 7.01 9.35 -2.99
N THR A 48 6.74 8.05 -2.85
CA THR A 48 6.25 7.20 -3.95
C THR A 48 4.85 7.60 -4.39
N PHE A 49 3.91 7.81 -3.46
CA PHE A 49 2.55 8.27 -3.80
C PHE A 49 2.55 9.68 -4.38
N GLY A 50 3.38 10.58 -3.86
CA GLY A 50 3.55 11.92 -4.45
C GLY A 50 4.15 11.88 -5.87
N MET A 51 4.99 10.89 -6.17
CA MET A 51 5.49 10.69 -7.54
C MET A 51 4.41 10.10 -8.44
N CYS A 52 3.62 9.14 -7.95
CA CYS A 52 2.48 8.57 -8.68
C CYS A 52 1.51 9.67 -9.12
N GLU A 53 1.16 10.58 -8.21
CA GLU A 53 0.31 11.73 -8.50
C GLU A 53 0.91 12.61 -9.61
N LYS A 54 2.19 13.00 -9.46
CA LYS A 54 2.89 13.87 -10.43
C LYS A 54 2.98 13.26 -11.82
N LEU A 55 3.18 11.95 -11.91
CA LEU A 55 3.33 11.22 -13.18
C LEU A 55 2.00 10.72 -13.74
N GLY A 56 0.89 10.86 -13.01
CA GLY A 56 -0.39 10.31 -13.41
C GLY A 56 -0.40 8.79 -13.44
N ILE A 57 0.35 8.15 -12.53
CA ILE A 57 0.42 6.69 -12.39
C ILE A 57 -0.61 6.26 -11.34
N PRO A 58 -1.51 5.32 -11.64
CA PRO A 58 -2.41 4.74 -10.65
C PRO A 58 -1.60 3.99 -9.59
N ALA A 59 -2.11 4.01 -8.36
CA ALA A 59 -1.47 3.34 -7.23
C ALA A 59 -2.47 2.54 -6.40
N THR A 60 -2.06 1.37 -5.93
CA THR A 60 -2.83 0.53 -5.01
C THR A 60 -2.03 0.30 -3.74
N THR A 61 -2.64 0.56 -2.58
CA THR A 61 -2.13 0.10 -1.29
C THR A 61 -3.06 -0.95 -0.71
N ALA A 62 -2.50 -2.04 -0.23
CA ALA A 62 -3.23 -3.10 0.43
C ALA A 62 -2.49 -3.47 1.71
N ALA A 63 -3.23 -3.59 2.81
CA ALA A 63 -2.67 -3.86 4.12
C ALA A 63 -3.31 -5.12 4.73
N PRO A 64 -2.51 -6.10 5.18
CA PRO A 64 -3.03 -7.20 5.98
C PRO A 64 -3.40 -6.68 7.38
N LEU A 65 -4.61 -7.01 7.84
CA LEU A 65 -5.14 -6.55 9.12
C LEU A 65 -5.82 -7.70 9.85
N GLY A 66 -5.15 -8.21 10.89
CA GLY A 66 -5.65 -9.36 11.66
C GLY A 66 -5.75 -10.61 10.79
N MET A 67 -6.97 -11.07 10.51
CA MET A 67 -7.29 -12.20 9.63
C MET A 67 -7.88 -11.76 8.27
N GLY A 68 -7.93 -10.46 7.98
CA GLY A 68 -8.43 -9.91 6.71
C GLY A 68 -7.42 -8.97 6.05
N ALA A 69 -7.87 -8.18 5.09
CA ALA A 69 -7.08 -7.14 4.45
C ALA A 69 -7.95 -5.92 4.17
N SER A 70 -7.30 -4.78 3.98
CA SER A 70 -7.91 -3.55 3.45
C SER A 70 -7.19 -3.15 2.18
N LEU A 71 -7.91 -2.53 1.23
CA LEU A 71 -7.32 -2.00 0.01
C LEU A 71 -7.88 -0.62 -0.33
N LEU A 72 -6.98 0.28 -0.76
CA LEU A 72 -7.29 1.58 -1.34
C LEU A 72 -6.59 1.74 -2.69
N ASN A 73 -7.32 2.27 -3.68
CA ASN A 73 -6.74 2.70 -4.95
C ASN A 73 -6.73 4.22 -5.04
N PHE A 74 -5.64 4.77 -5.55
CA PHE A 74 -5.48 6.17 -5.88
C PHE A 74 -5.33 6.28 -7.40
N ILE A 75 -6.37 6.81 -8.05
CA ILE A 75 -6.49 6.85 -9.51
C ILE A 75 -6.26 8.28 -10.01
N PRO A 76 -5.49 8.50 -11.09
CA PRO A 76 -5.21 9.85 -11.60
C PRO A 76 -6.49 10.65 -11.85
N GLY A 77 -6.49 11.92 -11.41
CA GLY A 77 -7.65 12.82 -11.50
C GLY A 77 -8.75 12.59 -10.47
N GLN A 78 -8.57 11.64 -9.55
CA GLN A 78 -9.42 11.45 -8.38
C GLN A 78 -8.67 11.84 -7.10
N MET A 79 -9.21 11.47 -5.93
CA MET A 79 -8.61 11.79 -4.64
C MET A 79 -7.19 11.21 -4.54
N THR A 80 -6.26 12.04 -4.08
CA THR A 80 -4.85 11.66 -3.92
C THR A 80 -4.60 11.00 -2.56
N PHE A 81 -3.43 10.36 -2.41
CA PHE A 81 -3.00 9.82 -1.12
C PHE A 81 -2.92 10.91 -0.05
N GLU A 82 -2.37 12.07 -0.42
CA GLU A 82 -2.20 13.21 0.47
C GLU A 82 -3.55 13.81 0.88
N GLU A 83 -4.52 13.93 -0.05
CA GLU A 83 -5.87 14.39 0.28
C GLU A 83 -6.62 13.42 1.20
N TYR A 84 -6.39 12.11 1.06
CA TYR A 84 -7.06 11.09 1.86
C TYR A 84 -6.49 10.98 3.28
N PHE A 85 -5.16 10.89 3.41
CA PHE A 85 -4.50 10.68 4.69
C PHE A 85 -4.08 11.98 5.39
N GLY A 86 -3.94 13.10 4.67
CA GLY A 86 -3.62 14.41 5.25
C GLY A 86 -2.31 14.44 6.02
N TRP A 87 -1.29 13.71 5.55
CA TRP A 87 -0.03 13.53 6.29
C TRP A 87 0.80 14.79 6.42
N GLY A 88 0.91 15.60 5.36
CA GLY A 88 1.71 16.82 5.32
C GLY A 88 3.06 16.68 6.01
N ASN A 89 3.28 17.53 7.03
CA ASN A 89 4.48 17.54 7.87
C ASN A 89 4.23 16.97 9.29
N LEU A 90 3.19 16.15 9.46
CA LEU A 90 2.88 15.52 10.75
C LEU A 90 4.02 14.61 11.21
N SER A 91 4.06 14.35 12.52
CA SER A 91 4.98 13.37 13.11
C SER A 91 4.68 11.95 12.60
N ASP A 92 5.67 11.08 12.67
CA ASP A 92 5.52 9.68 12.23
C ASP A 92 4.44 8.93 13.04
N ASP A 93 4.28 9.25 14.33
CA ASP A 93 3.21 8.70 15.17
C ASP A 93 1.81 9.10 14.67
N GLU A 94 1.63 10.39 14.35
CA GLU A 94 0.37 10.89 13.80
C GLU A 94 0.09 10.29 12.41
N LYS A 95 1.12 10.17 11.56
CA LYS A 95 1.01 9.51 10.25
C LYS A 95 0.60 8.05 10.40
N GLY A 96 1.22 7.31 11.33
CA GLY A 96 0.89 5.93 11.63
C GLY A 96 -0.57 5.76 12.08
N LEU A 97 -1.04 6.64 12.96
CA LEU A 97 -2.44 6.65 13.42
C LEU A 97 -3.41 6.91 12.26
N LEU A 98 -3.17 7.94 11.46
CA LEU A 98 -4.02 8.27 10.31
C LEU A 98 -3.98 7.16 9.25
N PHE A 99 -2.83 6.53 9.05
CA PHE A 99 -2.67 5.42 8.12
C PHE A 99 -3.51 4.21 8.55
N LEU A 100 -3.40 3.81 9.82
CA LEU A 100 -4.21 2.72 10.38
C LEU A 100 -5.71 3.02 10.29
N LEU A 101 -6.12 4.24 10.63
CA LEU A 101 -7.54 4.64 10.61
C LEU A 101 -8.10 4.72 9.18
N GLY A 102 -7.32 5.21 8.22
CA GLY A 102 -7.74 5.27 6.82
C GLY A 102 -7.79 3.88 6.18
N LEU A 103 -6.89 2.98 6.54
CA LEU A 103 -6.96 1.58 6.10
C LEU A 103 -8.13 0.84 6.76
N ALA A 104 -8.41 1.06 8.03
CA ALA A 104 -9.33 0.22 8.80
C ALA A 104 -10.35 1.00 9.64
N PRO A 105 -11.16 1.90 9.04
CA PRO A 105 -12.02 2.80 9.80
C PRO A 105 -13.07 2.06 10.64
N ALA A 106 -13.57 0.91 10.16
CA ALA A 106 -14.52 0.07 10.86
C ALA A 106 -13.90 -0.81 11.97
N ARG A 107 -12.56 -0.87 12.06
CA ARG A 107 -11.81 -1.58 13.13
C ARG A 107 -12.21 -3.04 13.33
N LEU A 108 -12.63 -3.73 12.26
CA LEU A 108 -13.16 -5.10 12.34
C LEU A 108 -12.20 -6.11 12.96
N HIS A 109 -10.89 -5.86 12.83
CA HIS A 109 -9.84 -6.72 13.37
C HIS A 109 -9.67 -6.63 14.89
N PHE A 110 -10.14 -5.56 15.53
CA PHE A 110 -10.05 -5.41 16.99
C PHE A 110 -10.96 -6.39 17.73
N ASN A 111 -12.09 -6.80 17.14
CA ASN A 111 -13.07 -7.67 17.80
C ASN A 111 -12.57 -9.10 18.04
N TYR A 112 -11.53 -9.54 17.32
CA TYR A 112 -10.93 -10.86 17.47
C TYR A 112 -9.46 -10.80 17.90
N LEU A 113 -8.99 -9.63 18.36
CA LEU A 113 -7.64 -9.48 18.90
C LEU A 113 -7.53 -10.19 20.24
N VAL A 114 -6.84 -11.33 20.27
CA VAL A 114 -6.69 -12.16 21.48
C VAL A 114 -5.61 -11.61 22.42
N ASP A 115 -4.54 -11.04 21.87
CA ASP A 115 -3.46 -10.42 22.62
C ASP A 115 -3.27 -8.96 22.18
N PRO A 116 -3.76 -7.99 22.97
CA PRO A 116 -3.59 -6.57 22.68
C PRO A 116 -2.14 -6.11 22.65
N THR A 117 -1.22 -6.80 23.33
CA THR A 117 0.21 -6.43 23.41
C THR A 117 0.98 -6.76 22.12
N ALA A 118 0.35 -7.53 21.21
CA ALA A 118 0.89 -7.80 19.89
C ALA A 118 0.96 -6.54 19.02
N VAL A 119 0.13 -5.53 19.30
CA VAL A 119 0.18 -4.21 18.68
C VAL A 119 1.02 -3.29 19.57
N ASN A 120 2.25 -3.01 19.15
CA ASN A 120 3.15 -2.12 19.87
C ASN A 120 3.68 -1.05 18.90
N LEU A 121 3.09 0.14 18.96
CA LEU A 121 3.49 1.25 18.10
C LEU A 121 4.86 1.82 18.48
N GLU A 122 5.23 1.84 19.77
CA GLU A 122 6.55 2.32 20.23
C GLU A 122 7.69 1.43 19.69
N GLU A 123 7.46 0.12 19.62
CA GLU A 123 8.42 -0.85 19.06
C GLU A 123 8.28 -1.02 17.54
N HIS A 124 7.42 -0.24 16.87
CA HIS A 124 7.10 -0.42 15.44
C HIS A 124 6.71 -1.86 15.09
N ARG A 125 5.84 -2.47 15.90
CA ARG A 125 5.41 -3.86 15.77
C ARG A 125 3.90 -3.98 15.61
N GLY A 126 3.48 -4.52 14.46
CA GLY A 126 2.09 -4.91 14.19
C GLY A 126 2.01 -6.40 13.83
N PRO A 127 0.98 -7.14 14.30
CA PRO A 127 0.82 -8.54 13.97
C PRO A 127 0.27 -8.72 12.56
N SER A 128 0.95 -9.53 11.74
CA SER A 128 0.47 -9.97 10.44
C SER A 128 0.31 -11.48 10.42
N THR A 129 -0.92 -11.96 10.21
CA THR A 129 -1.15 -13.40 10.02
C THR A 129 -0.87 -13.77 8.57
N ILE A 130 -0.39 -15.00 8.33
CA ILE A 130 -0.16 -15.47 6.95
C ILE A 130 -1.44 -15.44 6.11
N MET A 131 -2.59 -15.71 6.70
CA MET A 131 -3.89 -15.67 6.02
C MET A 131 -4.19 -14.26 5.51
N ALA A 132 -4.03 -13.24 6.36
CA ALA A 132 -4.20 -11.84 5.98
C ALA A 132 -3.25 -11.42 4.85
N CYS A 133 -1.97 -11.84 4.93
CA CYS A 133 -1.00 -11.56 3.87
C CYS A 133 -1.39 -12.17 2.52
N GLN A 134 -1.90 -13.41 2.50
CA GLN A 134 -2.34 -14.05 1.25
C GLN A 134 -3.58 -13.36 0.67
N ILE A 135 -4.55 -12.98 1.50
CA ILE A 135 -5.75 -12.23 1.07
C ILE A 135 -5.32 -10.87 0.49
N CYS A 136 -4.45 -10.14 1.21
CA CYS A 136 -3.90 -8.86 0.79
C CYS A 136 -3.22 -8.94 -0.58
N ALA A 137 -2.35 -9.94 -0.78
CA ALA A 137 -1.67 -10.15 -2.06
C ALA A 137 -2.67 -10.45 -3.20
N GLY A 138 -3.67 -11.30 -2.94
CA GLY A 138 -4.72 -11.61 -3.92
C GLY A 138 -5.57 -10.40 -4.32
N MET A 139 -5.93 -9.54 -3.34
CA MET A 139 -6.66 -8.30 -3.59
C MET A 139 -5.83 -7.32 -4.43
N ALA A 140 -4.57 -7.09 -4.06
CA ALA A 140 -3.67 -6.20 -4.81
C ALA A 140 -3.45 -6.67 -6.25
N ALA A 141 -3.19 -7.97 -6.46
CA ALA A 141 -3.05 -8.55 -7.79
C ALA A 141 -4.33 -8.44 -8.63
N THR A 142 -5.49 -8.58 -8.00
CA THR A 142 -6.79 -8.42 -8.68
C THR A 142 -7.01 -6.98 -9.13
N GLU A 143 -6.75 -5.99 -8.29
CA GLU A 143 -6.86 -4.58 -8.68
C GLU A 143 -5.84 -4.20 -9.74
N ALA A 144 -4.61 -4.73 -9.66
CA ALA A 144 -3.60 -4.52 -10.69
C ALA A 144 -4.07 -4.97 -12.07
N LEU A 145 -4.64 -6.18 -12.17
CA LEU A 145 -5.20 -6.71 -13.41
C LEU A 145 -6.34 -5.82 -13.93
N LYS A 146 -7.23 -5.38 -13.05
CA LYS A 146 -8.38 -4.54 -13.42
C LYS A 146 -7.93 -3.19 -13.95
N ILE A 147 -6.96 -2.55 -13.31
CA ILE A 147 -6.40 -1.25 -13.71
C ILE A 147 -5.66 -1.39 -15.05
N LEU A 148 -4.69 -2.28 -15.14
CA LEU A 148 -3.82 -2.43 -16.32
C LEU A 148 -4.59 -2.88 -17.57
N LEU A 149 -5.61 -3.73 -17.42
CA LEU A 149 -6.39 -4.24 -18.54
C LEU A 149 -7.71 -3.48 -18.76
N ASN A 150 -8.00 -2.45 -17.97
CA ASN A 150 -9.28 -1.74 -17.97
C ASN A 150 -10.50 -2.68 -17.87
N ARG A 151 -10.46 -3.61 -16.90
CA ARG A 151 -11.49 -4.65 -16.72
C ARG A 151 -12.28 -4.46 -15.43
N GLY A 152 -13.58 -4.25 -15.58
CA GLY A 152 -14.50 -4.12 -14.44
C GLY A 152 -14.34 -2.80 -13.70
N LYS A 153 -15.02 -2.68 -12.56
CA LYS A 153 -15.07 -1.43 -11.79
C LYS A 153 -13.93 -1.35 -10.78
N VAL A 154 -13.07 -0.35 -10.89
CA VAL A 154 -12.07 0.01 -9.87
C VAL A 154 -12.67 1.04 -8.92
N LEU A 155 -12.63 0.78 -7.61
CA LEU A 155 -13.05 1.76 -6.60
C LEU A 155 -11.84 2.59 -6.23
N ALA A 156 -11.91 3.91 -6.43
CA ALA A 156 -10.91 4.84 -5.95
C ALA A 156 -11.25 5.35 -4.54
N ALA A 157 -10.22 5.80 -3.82
CA ALA A 157 -10.35 6.59 -2.62
C ALA A 157 -11.39 7.72 -2.83
N PRO A 158 -12.27 7.99 -1.84
CA PRO A 158 -12.18 7.54 -0.45
C PRO A 158 -12.81 6.17 -0.16
N ARG A 159 -13.25 5.41 -1.18
CA ARG A 159 -13.89 4.11 -1.00
C ARG A 159 -12.87 2.98 -1.13
N GLY A 160 -12.64 2.26 -0.04
CA GLY A 160 -11.80 1.06 -0.01
C GLY A 160 -12.61 -0.25 -0.04
N LEU A 161 -11.87 -1.36 -0.02
CA LEU A 161 -12.37 -2.73 0.15
C LEU A 161 -11.94 -3.31 1.50
#